data_AF-A0A955CF98-F1
#
_entry.id   AF-A0A955CF98-F1
#
_cell.length_a   1.000
_cell.length_b   1.000
_cell.length_c   1.000
_cell.angle_alpha   90.00
_cell.angle_beta   90.00
_cell.angle_gamma   90.00
#
_symmetry.space_group_name_H-M   'P 1'
#
loop_
_entity.id
_entity.type
_entity.pdbx_description
1 polymer ?
#
loop_
_entity_poly.entity_id
_entity_poly.type
_entity_poly.pdbx_seq_one_letter_code
_entity_poly.pdbx_strand_id
1 'polypeptide(L)'
;DNSRFELRMMQTPFCVYEDAAAGILSGALFAFVHGTNVEVLLLIEAHADKDAPPQWKCGFARVGSAEMHVLLGDDEVWTVGRAPELSVARTTPTGLIAR
;
A
#
# COMPACT_ATOMS: atom_id res chain seq x y z
N ASP A 1 9.82 -15.55 14.44
CA ASP A 1 8.57 -16.31 14.31
C ASP A 1 7.82 -15.76 13.09
N ASN A 2 6.88 -16.49 12.50
CA ASN A 2 6.03 -15.93 11.43
C ASN A 2 4.67 -15.54 12.02
N SER A 3 4.73 -14.75 13.09
CA SER A 3 3.56 -14.33 13.86
C SER A 3 2.71 -13.37 13.02
N ARG A 4 1.39 -13.59 13.02
CA ARG A 4 0.43 -12.72 12.36
C ARG A 4 0.10 -11.55 13.26
N PHE A 5 0.12 -10.34 12.72
CA PHE A 5 -0.23 -9.11 13.42
C PHE A 5 -1.40 -8.44 12.69
N GLU A 6 -2.37 -7.96 13.45
CA GLU A 6 -3.42 -7.08 12.92
C GLU A 6 -2.89 -5.65 12.88
N LEU A 7 -2.94 -5.05 11.69
CA LEU A 7 -2.52 -3.66 11.50
C LEU A 7 -3.64 -2.72 11.92
N ARG A 8 -3.28 -1.64 12.62
CA ARG A 8 -4.23 -0.59 12.97
C ARG A 8 -4.30 0.44 11.86
N MET A 9 -5.50 0.79 11.40
CA MET A 9 -5.67 1.96 10.53
C MET A 9 -5.52 3.26 11.34
N MET A 10 -4.75 4.21 10.82
CA MET A 10 -4.68 5.56 11.35
C MET A 10 -6.00 6.29 11.11
N GLN A 11 -6.57 6.93 12.13
CA GLN A 11 -7.87 7.62 12.02
C GLN A 11 -7.81 8.88 11.17
N THR A 12 -6.67 9.56 11.16
CA THR A 12 -6.46 10.76 10.35
C THR A 12 -5.86 10.35 9.01
N PRO A 13 -6.48 10.73 7.87
CA PRO A 13 -5.89 10.49 6.56
C PRO A 13 -4.60 11.32 6.40
N PHE A 14 -3.63 10.79 5.67
CA PHE A 14 -2.43 11.54 5.29
C PHE A 14 -2.72 12.65 4.29
N CYS A 15 -3.70 12.43 3.42
CA CYS A 15 -4.10 13.37 2.39
C CYS A 15 -5.59 13.19 2.12
N VAL A 16 -6.28 14.30 1.90
CA VAL A 16 -7.64 14.35 1.35
C VAL A 16 -7.59 15.26 0.14
N TYR A 17 -8.23 14.86 -0.95
CA TYR A 17 -8.18 15.58 -2.22
C TYR A 17 -9.46 15.36 -3.02
N GLU A 18 -9.61 16.18 -4.06
CA GLU A 18 -10.67 16.11 -5.06
C GLU A 18 -10.03 16.39 -6.42
N ASP A 19 -10.53 15.75 -7.48
CA ASP A 19 -10.06 16.01 -8.84
C ASP A 19 -11.23 15.82 -9.83
N ALA A 20 -11.94 16.91 -10.09
CA ALA A 20 -13.07 16.90 -11.01
C ALA A 20 -12.68 16.52 -12.44
N ALA A 21 -11.45 16.81 -12.88
CA ALA A 21 -10.98 16.44 -14.22
C ALA A 21 -10.77 14.93 -14.35
N ALA A 22 -10.30 14.29 -13.27
CA ALA A 22 -10.22 12.84 -13.16
C ALA A 22 -11.55 12.17 -12.73
N GLY A 23 -12.61 12.94 -12.46
CA GLY A 23 -13.89 12.43 -11.99
C GLY A 23 -13.91 12.02 -10.50
N ILE A 24 -12.95 12.48 -9.70
CA ILE A 24 -12.83 12.16 -8.27
C ILE A 24 -13.56 13.22 -7.45
N LEU A 25 -14.69 12.83 -6.87
CA LEU A 25 -15.52 13.69 -6.01
C LEU A 25 -14.95 13.84 -4.60
N SER A 26 -14.28 12.80 -4.11
CA SER A 26 -13.63 12.79 -2.80
C SER A 26 -12.63 11.65 -2.76
N GLY A 27 -11.37 11.97 -2.45
CA GLY A 27 -10.28 11.02 -2.31
C GLY A 27 -9.59 11.18 -0.97
N ALA A 28 -9.14 10.07 -0.39
CA ALA A 28 -8.33 10.07 0.82
C ALA A 28 -7.29 8.97 0.81
N LEU A 29 -6.15 9.24 1.45
CA LEU A 29 -5.07 8.27 1.68
C LEU A 29 -4.95 7.97 3.18
N PHE A 30 -5.10 6.71 3.55
CA PHE A 30 -4.93 6.21 4.92
C PHE A 30 -3.71 5.30 5.04
N ALA A 31 -3.20 5.13 6.25
CA ALA A 31 -2.17 4.15 6.56
C ALA A 31 -2.66 3.10 7.55
N PHE A 32 -2.26 1.86 7.29
CA PHE A 32 -2.27 0.78 8.24
C PHE A 32 -0.87 0.63 8.81
N VAL A 33 -0.78 0.62 10.15
CA VAL A 33 0.48 0.66 10.88
C VAL A 33 0.64 -0.52 11.83
N HIS A 34 1.90 -0.93 12.02
CA HIS A 34 2.33 -1.73 13.15
C HIS A 34 3.19 -0.86 14.06
N GLY A 35 2.67 -0.51 15.24
CA GLY A 35 3.28 0.53 16.09
C GLY A 35 3.28 1.89 15.38
N THR A 36 4.46 2.39 15.07
CA THR A 36 4.67 3.64 14.31
C THR A 36 5.07 3.42 12.84
N ASN A 37 5.25 2.17 12.42
CA ASN A 37 5.70 1.84 11.06
C ASN A 37 4.50 1.67 10.14
N VAL A 38 4.50 2.36 9.00
CA VAL A 38 3.49 2.18 7.95
C VAL A 38 3.81 0.92 7.17
N GLU A 39 2.83 0.03 7.07
CA GLU A 39 2.97 -1.26 6.39
C GLU A 39 2.17 -1.29 5.08
N VAL A 40 0.96 -0.74 5.08
CA VAL A 40 0.06 -0.63 3.91
C VAL A 40 -0.53 0.77 3.82
N LEU A 41 -0.61 1.31 2.61
CA LEU A 41 -1.41 2.49 2.29
C LEU A 41 -2.72 2.08 1.64
N LEU A 42 -3.82 2.70 2.06
CA LEU A 42 -5.14 2.61 1.44
C LEU A 42 -5.45 3.92 0.73
N LEU A 43 -5.69 3.84 -0.57
CA LEU A 43 -6.32 4.89 -1.36
C LEU A 43 -7.81 4.59 -1.45
N ILE A 44 -8.68 5.53 -1.08
CA ILE A 44 -10.13 5.42 -1.25
C ILE A 44 -10.68 6.64 -1.96
N GLU A 45 -11.47 6.43 -3.01
CA GLU A 45 -11.96 7.49 -3.89
C GLU A 45 -13.43 7.27 -4.26
N ALA A 46 -14.25 8.30 -4.18
CA ALA A 46 -15.57 8.35 -4.78
C ALA A 46 -15.45 8.88 -6.21
N HIS A 47 -15.68 8.00 -7.19
CA HIS A 47 -15.63 8.33 -8.61
C HIS A 47 -17.01 8.67 -9.13
N ALA A 48 -17.16 9.81 -9.78
CA ALA A 48 -18.32 10.14 -10.58
C ALA A 48 -18.29 9.34 -11.89
N ASP A 49 -19.46 8.84 -12.28
CA ASP A 49 -19.73 8.35 -13.62
C ASP A 49 -20.81 9.23 -14.24
N LYS A 50 -20.80 9.40 -15.57
CA LYS A 50 -21.79 10.24 -16.27
C LYS A 50 -23.19 9.64 -16.20
N ASP A 51 -23.28 8.32 -16.25
CA ASP A 51 -24.54 7.58 -16.42
C ASP A 51 -24.88 6.69 -15.22
N ALA A 52 -24.12 6.80 -14.12
CA ALA A 52 -24.34 6.00 -12.92
C ALA A 52 -24.10 6.79 -11.63
N PRO A 53 -24.71 6.38 -10.50
CA PRO A 53 -24.38 6.94 -9.20
C PRO A 53 -22.88 6.83 -8.91
N PRO A 54 -22.29 7.79 -8.16
CA PRO A 54 -20.89 7.72 -7.79
C PRO A 54 -20.54 6.41 -7.09
N GLN A 55 -19.39 5.85 -7.43
CA GLN A 55 -18.92 4.58 -6.90
C GLN A 55 -17.64 4.75 -6.09
N TRP A 56 -17.58 4.07 -4.95
CA TRP A 56 -16.36 3.97 -4.17
C TRP A 56 -15.40 2.98 -4.82
N LYS A 57 -14.16 3.42 -5.01
CA LYS A 57 -13.03 2.58 -5.40
C LYS A 57 -12.00 2.62 -4.29
N CYS A 58 -11.34 1.50 -4.08
CA CYS A 58 -10.20 1.44 -3.18
C CYS A 58 -9.02 0.73 -3.83
N GLY A 59 -7.82 1.12 -3.42
CA GLY A 59 -6.56 0.51 -3.83
C GLY A 59 -5.61 0.41 -2.65
N PHE A 60 -4.74 -0.60 -2.68
CA PHE A 60 -3.77 -0.86 -1.62
C PHE A 60 -2.36 -0.84 -2.18
N ALA A 61 -1.44 -0.21 -1.44
CA ALA A 61 -0.02 -0.22 -1.77
C ALA A 61 0.79 -0.74 -0.58
N ARG A 62 1.68 -1.71 -0.87
CA ARG A 62 2.63 -2.25 0.11
C ARG A 62 3.74 -1.23 0.37
N VAL A 63 4.02 -0.97 1.64
CA VAL A 63 5.20 -0.22 2.11
C VAL A 63 6.17 -1.14 2.84
N GLY A 64 5.66 -2.09 3.63
CA GLY A 64 6.47 -3.03 4.40
C GLY A 64 6.96 -4.26 3.64
N SER A 65 7.68 -5.14 4.36
CA SER A 65 8.32 -6.33 3.78
C SER A 65 7.62 -7.65 4.09
N ALA A 66 6.73 -7.68 5.09
CA ALA A 66 5.97 -8.87 5.45
C ALA A 66 5.00 -9.29 4.34
N GLU A 67 4.53 -10.53 4.42
CA GLU A 67 3.31 -10.95 3.71
C GLU A 67 2.12 -10.20 4.33
N MET A 68 1.21 -9.71 3.49
CA MET A 68 0.10 -8.87 3.93
C MET A 68 -1.20 -9.32 3.31
N HIS A 69 -2.25 -9.25 4.12
CA HIS A 69 -3.62 -9.58 3.75
C HIS A 69 -4.50 -8.42 4.20
N VAL A 70 -5.36 -7.94 3.30
CA VAL A 70 -6.38 -6.95 3.63
C VAL A 70 -7.75 -7.57 3.43
N LEU A 71 -8.56 -7.48 4.49
CA LEU A 71 -9.92 -7.98 4.51
C LEU A 71 -10.90 -6.80 4.57
N LEU A 72 -12.02 -6.95 3.88
CA LEU A 72 -13.21 -6.11 4.03
C LEU A 72 -14.32 -6.95 4.67
N GLY A 73 -14.51 -6.81 5.98
CA GLY A 73 -15.28 -7.79 6.74
C GLY A 73 -14.51 -9.11 6.79
N ASP A 74 -15.15 -10.19 6.34
CA ASP A 74 -14.53 -11.52 6.27
C ASP A 74 -13.92 -11.83 4.89
N ASP A 75 -14.12 -10.94 3.90
CA ASP A 75 -13.67 -11.16 2.53
C ASP A 75 -12.25 -10.63 2.32
N GLU A 76 -11.32 -11.47 1.87
CA GLU A 76 -9.98 -11.04 1.46
C GLU A 76 -10.04 -10.31 0.11
N VAL A 77 -9.73 -9.02 0.12
CA VAL A 77 -9.82 -8.14 -1.07
C VAL A 77 -8.47 -7.81 -1.68
N TRP A 78 -7.38 -8.04 -0.94
CA TRP A 78 -6.02 -7.84 -1.42
C TRP A 78 -5.03 -8.67 -0.62
N THR A 79 -4.08 -9.28 -1.32
CA THR A 79 -2.94 -9.97 -0.70
C THR A 79 -1.67 -9.68 -1.47
N VAL A 80 -0.55 -9.65 -0.77
CA VAL A 80 0.77 -9.58 -1.37
C VAL A 80 1.74 -10.43 -0.56
N GLY A 81 2.52 -11.24 -1.27
CA GLY A 81 3.57 -12.05 -0.66
C GLY A 81 4.67 -11.19 -0.04
N ARG A 82 5.49 -11.83 0.80
CA ARG A 82 6.70 -11.25 1.39
C ARG A 82 7.53 -10.54 0.31
N ALA A 83 8.04 -9.35 0.63
CA ALA A 83 8.95 -8.65 -0.27
C ALA A 83 10.19 -9.53 -0.54
N PRO A 84 10.68 -9.59 -1.78
CA PRO A 84 11.89 -10.33 -2.07
C PRO A 84 13.03 -9.78 -1.21
N GLU A 85 13.90 -10.67 -0.74
CA GLU A 85 15.14 -10.22 -0.10
C GLU A 85 15.89 -9.33 -1.08
N LEU A 86 16.42 -8.21 -0.59
CA LEU A 86 17.39 -7.43 -1.34
C LEU A 86 18.61 -8.32 -1.56
N SER A 87 18.68 -9.01 -2.69
CA SER A 87 19.88 -9.71 -3.08
C SER A 87 20.94 -8.65 -3.32
N VAL A 88 21.83 -8.45 -2.36
CA VAL A 88 23.07 -7.72 -2.62
C VAL A 88 23.82 -8.57 -3.61
N ALA A 89 23.80 -8.19 -4.89
CA ALA A 89 24.84 -8.61 -5.81
C ALA A 89 26.14 -8.13 -5.17
N ARG A 90 26.82 -9.01 -4.43
CA ARG A 90 28.18 -8.78 -3.98
C ARG A 90 29.01 -8.74 -5.25
N THR A 91 29.11 -7.57 -5.86
CA THR A 91 30.21 -7.29 -6.79
C THR A 91 31.47 -7.36 -5.95
N THR A 92 32.08 -8.55 -5.90
CA THR A 92 33.48 -8.67 -5.56
C THR A 92 34.22 -7.70 -6.49
N PRO A 93 34.95 -6.69 -5.98
CA PRO A 93 35.80 -5.91 -6.85
C PRO A 93 36.84 -6.88 -7.37
N THR A 94 36.72 -7.28 -8.63
CA THR A 94 37.82 -7.95 -9.34
C THR A 94 38.88 -6.88 -9.55
N GLY A 95 39.69 -6.65 -8.51
CA GLY A 95 40.93 -5.92 -8.65
C GLY A 95 41.84 -6.74 -9.55
N LEU A 96 41.89 -6.37 -10.84
CA LEU A 96 42.96 -6.75 -11.73
C LEU A 96 43.69 -5.47 -12.18
N ILE A 97 44.99 -5.49 -11.89
CA ILE A 97 46.13 -4.76 -12.48
C ILE A 97 46.30 -3.27 -12.14
N ALA A 98 47.39 -3.00 -11.41
CA ALA A 98 48.40 -2.04 -11.86
C ALA A 98 49.79 -2.68 -11.72
N ARG A 99 50.66 -2.37 -12.68
CA ARG A 99 51.99 -2.95 -12.94
C ARG A 99 53.02 -2.66 -11.85
#